data_AF-A0A1J4KUW5-F1
#
_entry.id   AF-A0A1J4KUW5-F1
#
_cell.length_a   1.000
_cell.length_b   1.000
_cell.length_c   1.000
_cell.angle_alpha   90.00
_cell.angle_beta   90.00
_cell.angle_gamma   90.00
#
_symmetry.space_group_name_H-M   'P 1'
#
loop_
_entity.id
_entity.type
_entity.pdbx_description
1 polymer ?
#
loop_
_entity_poly.entity_id
_entity_poly.type
_entity_poly.pdbx_seq_one_letter_code
_entity_poly.pdbx_strand_id
1 'polypeptide(L)'
;MQTEIGVTFPQPAVPPRPAKQINPKIQGRRLSSYNQNIIQQPQSQNMKFRWIENNTMLGTPPYERAGHSAILTSSKELIIYGGHDASNNKLNDLVIYNMQTNFFNNAVPMNKLIVLHKGKLELHSNYKFGDKVPFSPQQELTPPPPPRAYHTAVLKDSFMIVFGGCPAEIEGPLYFLHLPTKTWLKFVTPNCPSEVKIPRSHHTANMNGDEMLIYGGINGVTPLSSLISFNTNKFKWTLISNKLPAVCKHSSFIKDEILYIIGGATENGNNNFLAIDIKSGTVLQNGASAFPQLQLNLRLLATAYDPSRNWLYIFGGFCVENDETECGCTDKLYIIDMNKKTYGYINSPLLKCPSPRCGHTMVLAGNNLVVFGGCDRLPLLNGEWVFCDFSNTINIFQPPPPDVDVSQIRDLIKWA
;
A
#
# COMPACT_ATOMS: atom_id res chain seq x y z
N MET A 1 23.89 -14.50 69.16
CA MET A 1 22.78 -14.19 68.23
C MET A 1 23.06 -14.96 66.95
N GLN A 2 22.12 -15.82 66.58
CA GLN A 2 22.26 -16.87 65.58
C GLN A 2 22.30 -16.31 64.16
N THR A 3 23.20 -16.86 63.34
CA THR A 3 23.23 -16.77 61.89
C THR A 3 22.89 -18.15 61.34
N GLU A 4 21.70 -18.30 60.75
CA GLU A 4 21.31 -19.53 60.05
C GLU A 4 21.49 -19.37 58.54
N ILE A 5 22.26 -20.30 57.98
CA ILE A 5 22.50 -20.49 56.54
C ILE A 5 21.49 -21.55 56.10
N GLY A 6 20.45 -21.12 55.38
CA GLY A 6 19.42 -22.00 54.84
C GLY A 6 19.75 -22.47 53.42
N VAL A 7 20.14 -23.74 53.31
CA VAL A 7 20.27 -24.49 52.04
C VAL A 7 18.88 -25.00 51.65
N THR A 8 18.38 -24.68 50.45
CA THR A 8 17.15 -25.26 49.89
C THR A 8 17.41 -25.96 48.56
N PHE A 9 17.02 -27.24 48.50
CA PHE A 9 17.11 -28.12 47.33
C PHE A 9 15.96 -27.86 46.33
N PRO A 10 16.14 -28.09 45.03
CA PRO A 10 15.08 -27.96 44.03
C PRO A 10 14.03 -29.07 44.15
N GLN A 11 12.75 -28.72 44.11
CA GLN A 11 11.64 -29.67 44.05
C GLN A 11 11.39 -30.16 42.61
N PRO A 12 10.94 -31.42 42.42
CA PRO A 12 10.67 -31.98 41.09
C PRO A 12 9.39 -31.43 40.44
N ALA A 13 9.41 -31.35 39.12
CA ALA A 13 8.32 -30.84 38.28
C ALA A 13 7.04 -31.69 38.40
N VAL A 14 5.88 -31.02 38.45
CA VAL A 14 4.55 -31.61 38.42
C VAL A 14 4.15 -31.91 36.96
N PRO A 15 3.70 -33.14 36.61
CA PRO A 15 3.25 -33.44 35.25
C PRO A 15 1.87 -32.83 34.94
N PRO A 16 1.57 -32.48 33.67
CA PRO A 16 0.29 -31.88 33.29
C PRO A 16 -0.87 -32.89 33.40
N ARG A 17 -2.06 -32.40 33.81
CA ARG A 17 -3.30 -33.18 33.89
C ARG A 17 -3.85 -33.52 32.48
N PRO A 18 -4.45 -34.71 32.29
CA PRO A 18 -5.05 -35.10 31.01
C PRO A 18 -6.36 -34.35 30.73
N ALA A 19 -6.57 -34.00 29.46
CA ALA A 19 -7.79 -33.38 28.95
C ALA A 19 -8.98 -34.35 29.03
N LYS A 20 -10.14 -33.87 29.51
CA LYS A 20 -11.40 -34.62 29.51
C LYS A 20 -11.99 -34.65 28.10
N GLN A 21 -12.16 -35.85 27.55
CA GLN A 21 -12.99 -36.15 26.39
C GLN A 21 -14.47 -35.90 26.70
N ILE A 22 -15.20 -35.27 25.77
CA ILE A 22 -16.67 -35.35 25.71
C ILE A 22 -17.05 -36.02 24.39
N ASN A 23 -17.89 -37.05 24.52
CA ASN A 23 -18.26 -38.05 23.52
C ASN A 23 -19.25 -37.53 22.45
N PRO A 24 -19.23 -38.09 21.22
CA PRO A 24 -20.17 -37.79 20.16
C PRO A 24 -21.35 -38.79 20.11
N LYS A 25 -22.52 -38.29 19.66
CA LYS A 25 -23.68 -38.96 19.02
C LYS A 25 -25.00 -38.63 19.71
N ILE A 26 -25.92 -38.01 18.95
CA ILE A 26 -27.25 -38.57 18.62
C ILE A 26 -27.55 -38.18 17.16
N GLN A 27 -27.86 -39.19 16.36
CA GLN A 27 -28.27 -39.14 14.96
C GLN A 27 -29.77 -38.84 14.84
N GLY A 28 -30.16 -38.26 13.69
CA GLY A 28 -31.23 -38.82 12.86
C GLY A 28 -32.64 -38.26 13.01
N ARG A 29 -33.02 -37.36 12.08
CA ARG A 29 -34.34 -37.40 11.43
C ARG A 29 -34.19 -37.26 9.93
N ARG A 30 -34.67 -38.27 9.21
CA ARG A 30 -34.88 -38.29 7.75
C ARG A 30 -35.90 -37.21 7.38
N LEU A 31 -35.61 -36.45 6.32
CA LEU A 31 -36.64 -36.00 5.39
C LEU A 31 -36.28 -36.51 4.00
N SER A 32 -37.33 -36.96 3.32
CA SER A 32 -37.40 -37.79 2.14
C SER A 32 -36.90 -37.12 0.86
N SER A 33 -36.44 -37.99 -0.05
CA SER A 33 -36.18 -37.78 -1.46
C SER A 33 -37.19 -36.85 -2.17
N TYR A 34 -36.68 -35.78 -2.76
CA TYR A 34 -37.24 -35.19 -3.97
C TYR A 34 -36.11 -35.00 -4.98
N ASN A 35 -36.20 -35.73 -6.09
CA ASN A 35 -35.49 -35.40 -7.31
C ASN A 35 -35.84 -33.97 -7.70
N GLN A 36 -34.87 -33.07 -7.64
CA GLN A 36 -34.94 -31.82 -8.37
C GLN A 36 -33.69 -31.73 -9.24
N ASN A 37 -33.99 -31.76 -10.54
CA ASN A 37 -33.13 -31.53 -11.68
C ASN A 37 -31.90 -30.68 -11.35
N ILE A 38 -30.72 -31.25 -11.61
CA ILE A 38 -29.50 -30.47 -11.82
C ILE A 38 -29.78 -29.59 -13.04
N ILE A 39 -30.24 -28.37 -12.79
CA ILE A 39 -30.17 -27.30 -13.76
C ILE A 39 -28.67 -27.02 -13.89
N GLN A 40 -28.06 -27.53 -14.96
CA GLN A 40 -26.78 -27.01 -15.42
C GLN A 40 -26.98 -25.50 -15.59
N GLN A 41 -26.36 -24.72 -14.70
CA GLN A 41 -26.44 -23.27 -14.75
C GLN A 41 -25.92 -22.80 -16.12
N PRO A 42 -26.58 -21.83 -16.77
CA PRO A 42 -26.07 -21.26 -18.00
C PRO A 42 -24.70 -20.64 -17.72
N GLN A 43 -23.71 -20.96 -18.55
CA GLN A 43 -22.41 -20.30 -18.54
C GLN A 43 -22.60 -18.78 -18.51
N SER A 44 -21.97 -18.16 -17.51
CA SER A 44 -21.99 -16.74 -17.16
C SER A 44 -21.57 -15.82 -18.32
N GLN A 45 -22.50 -15.45 -19.19
CA GLN A 45 -22.20 -14.58 -20.35
C GLN A 45 -22.39 -13.07 -20.12
N ASN A 46 -22.67 -12.56 -18.91
CA ASN A 46 -23.09 -11.15 -18.76
C ASN A 46 -22.44 -10.29 -17.68
N MET A 47 -21.29 -10.65 -17.10
CA MET A 47 -20.52 -9.71 -16.27
C MET A 47 -19.17 -9.37 -16.91
N LYS A 48 -19.08 -8.17 -17.52
CA LYS A 48 -17.88 -7.67 -18.21
C LYS A 48 -16.80 -7.13 -17.25
N PHE A 49 -17.16 -6.76 -16.03
CA PHE A 49 -16.27 -6.19 -15.02
C PHE A 49 -16.48 -6.93 -13.70
N ARG A 50 -15.39 -7.43 -13.11
CA ARG A 50 -15.41 -8.23 -11.88
C ARG A 50 -14.04 -8.29 -11.25
N TRP A 51 -14.02 -8.65 -9.97
CA TRP A 51 -12.82 -9.12 -9.31
C TRP A 51 -12.49 -10.55 -9.71
N ILE A 52 -11.21 -10.80 -9.92
CA ILE A 52 -10.62 -12.09 -10.21
C ILE A 52 -9.49 -12.26 -9.20
N GLU A 53 -9.67 -13.25 -8.33
CA GLU A 53 -8.60 -13.72 -7.47
C GLU A 53 -7.70 -14.66 -8.28
N ASN A 54 -6.42 -14.33 -8.39
CA ASN A 54 -5.47 -15.19 -9.10
C ASN A 54 -5.04 -16.36 -8.21
N ASN A 55 -5.82 -17.43 -8.16
CA ASN A 55 -5.49 -18.64 -7.39
C ASN A 55 -4.54 -19.61 -8.13
N THR A 56 -4.19 -19.30 -9.38
CA THR A 56 -3.27 -20.07 -10.22
C THR A 56 -1.87 -19.48 -10.27
N MET A 57 -1.51 -18.63 -9.30
CA MET A 57 -0.17 -18.01 -9.24
C MET A 57 0.91 -19.09 -9.10
N LEU A 58 1.91 -18.98 -9.96
CA LEU A 58 3.08 -19.85 -9.95
C LEU A 58 4.24 -19.14 -9.22
N GLY A 59 5.12 -19.92 -8.58
CA GLY A 59 6.22 -19.40 -7.77
C GLY A 59 5.93 -19.45 -6.26
N THR A 60 6.75 -18.75 -5.45
CA THR A 60 6.53 -18.64 -4.01
C THR A 60 5.85 -17.30 -3.70
N PRO A 61 4.59 -17.29 -3.27
CA PRO A 61 3.93 -16.05 -2.90
C PRO A 61 4.67 -15.39 -1.73
N PRO A 62 4.69 -14.05 -1.68
CA PRO A 62 5.36 -13.32 -0.62
C PRO A 62 4.69 -13.53 0.73
N TYR A 63 5.43 -13.23 1.80
CA TYR A 63 4.83 -13.02 3.11
C TYR A 63 3.72 -11.98 3.02
N GLU A 64 2.66 -12.29 3.77
CA GLU A 64 1.59 -11.38 4.10
C GLU A 64 2.12 -10.02 4.58
N ARG A 65 1.53 -8.92 4.10
CA ARG A 65 2.06 -7.58 4.41
C ARG A 65 1.08 -6.44 4.25
N ALA A 66 1.25 -5.42 5.09
CA ALA A 66 0.60 -4.13 4.97
C ALA A 66 1.62 -2.97 5.09
N GLY A 67 1.22 -1.77 4.66
CA GLY A 67 2.07 -0.58 4.69
C GLY A 67 3.31 -0.67 3.78
N HIS A 68 3.28 -1.54 2.78
CA HIS A 68 4.33 -1.65 1.77
C HIS A 68 4.10 -0.60 0.66
N SER A 69 5.12 -0.38 -0.17
CA SER A 69 4.96 0.38 -1.41
C SER A 69 4.97 -0.57 -2.61
N ALA A 70 4.34 -0.15 -3.70
CA ALA A 70 4.35 -0.88 -4.95
C ALA A 70 4.47 0.07 -6.13
N ILE A 71 5.25 -0.32 -7.13
CA ILE A 71 5.35 0.37 -8.42
C ILE A 71 5.09 -0.61 -9.56
N LEU A 72 4.55 -0.10 -10.67
CA LEU A 72 4.38 -0.87 -11.89
C LEU A 72 5.41 -0.41 -12.93
N THR A 73 6.21 -1.34 -13.43
CA THR A 73 7.20 -1.08 -14.48
C THR A 73 6.57 -1.11 -15.88
N SER A 74 7.27 -0.53 -16.86
CA SER A 74 6.87 -0.59 -18.27
C SER A 74 6.84 -2.02 -18.83
N SER A 75 7.64 -2.93 -18.28
CA SER A 75 7.64 -4.36 -18.58
C SER A 75 6.44 -5.11 -17.98
N LYS A 76 5.51 -4.42 -17.31
CA LYS A 76 4.37 -4.99 -16.57
C LYS A 76 4.79 -5.91 -15.43
N GLU A 77 5.92 -5.61 -14.79
CA GLU A 77 6.29 -6.21 -13.51
C GLU A 77 5.83 -5.29 -12.38
N LEU A 78 5.09 -5.86 -11.42
CA LEU A 78 4.76 -5.23 -10.16
C LEU A 78 5.91 -5.45 -9.19
N ILE A 79 6.49 -4.36 -8.72
CA ILE A 79 7.59 -4.38 -7.76
C ILE A 79 7.06 -3.86 -6.43
N ILE A 80 7.04 -4.71 -5.42
CA ILE A 80 6.58 -4.40 -4.07
C ILE A 80 7.79 -4.41 -3.12
N TYR A 81 7.86 -3.42 -2.25
CA TYR A 81 8.97 -3.28 -1.31
C TYR A 81 8.49 -3.03 0.12
N GLY A 82 9.14 -3.72 1.05
CA GLY A 82 8.96 -3.56 2.50
C GLY A 82 7.54 -3.84 2.99
N GLY A 83 7.09 -3.04 3.96
CA GLY A 83 5.86 -3.26 4.71
C GLY A 83 6.13 -3.90 6.07
N HIS A 84 5.09 -4.43 6.68
CA HIS A 84 5.20 -5.24 7.90
C HIS A 84 4.31 -6.48 7.82
N ASP A 85 4.73 -7.54 8.51
CA ASP A 85 3.97 -8.79 8.66
C ASP A 85 2.92 -8.71 9.79
N ALA A 86 2.26 -9.84 10.07
CA ALA A 86 1.28 -9.97 11.14
C ALA A 86 1.85 -9.81 12.55
N SER A 87 3.15 -10.04 12.73
CA SER A 87 3.88 -9.81 13.98
C SER A 87 4.42 -8.37 14.09
N ASN A 88 4.07 -7.49 13.14
CA ASN A 88 4.58 -6.12 13.01
C ASN A 88 6.11 -6.07 12.85
N ASN A 89 6.74 -7.14 12.36
CA ASN A 89 8.12 -7.11 11.90
C ASN A 89 8.15 -6.34 10.58
N LYS A 90 9.08 -5.39 10.49
CA LYS A 90 9.24 -4.58 9.29
C LYS A 90 10.04 -5.41 8.29
N LEU A 91 9.75 -5.21 7.01
CA LEU A 91 10.34 -5.95 5.91
C LEU A 91 11.23 -5.03 5.05
N ASN A 92 12.27 -5.60 4.43
CA ASN A 92 13.11 -4.95 3.41
C ASN A 92 13.32 -5.86 2.17
N ASP A 93 12.48 -6.87 2.02
CA ASP A 93 12.51 -7.74 0.85
C ASP A 93 11.84 -7.06 -0.35
N LEU A 94 12.18 -7.56 -1.54
CA LEU A 94 11.63 -7.11 -2.81
C LEU A 94 10.78 -8.24 -3.38
N VAL A 95 9.51 -7.98 -3.60
CA VAL A 95 8.60 -8.92 -4.25
C VAL A 95 8.39 -8.47 -5.69
N ILE A 96 8.62 -9.37 -6.63
CA ILE A 96 8.47 -9.11 -8.06
C ILE A 96 7.41 -10.05 -8.61
N TYR A 97 6.32 -9.48 -9.10
CA TYR A 97 5.27 -10.23 -9.77
C TYR A 97 5.22 -9.85 -11.24
N ASN A 98 5.41 -10.84 -12.11
CA ASN A 98 5.26 -10.67 -13.54
C ASN A 98 3.79 -10.87 -13.92
N MET A 99 3.13 -9.77 -14.31
CA MET A 99 1.71 -9.75 -14.66
C MET A 99 1.39 -10.55 -15.93
N GLN A 100 2.37 -10.76 -16.82
CA GLN A 100 2.16 -11.46 -18.09
C GLN A 100 2.20 -12.97 -17.90
N THR A 101 3.10 -13.45 -17.06
CA THR A 101 3.28 -14.89 -16.79
C THR A 101 2.51 -15.37 -15.55
N ASN A 102 1.86 -14.46 -14.82
CA ASN A 102 1.20 -14.73 -13.53
C ASN A 102 2.14 -15.43 -12.54
N PHE A 103 3.39 -14.95 -12.48
CA PHE A 103 4.48 -15.63 -11.75
C PHE A 103 5.13 -14.69 -10.75
N PHE A 104 5.27 -15.15 -9.50
CA PHE A 104 6.12 -14.50 -8.51
C PHE A 104 7.56 -14.95 -8.70
N ASN A 105 8.42 -14.01 -9.06
CA ASN A 105 9.85 -14.26 -9.05
C ASN A 105 10.32 -14.28 -7.60
N ASN A 106 10.95 -15.38 -7.19
CA ASN A 106 11.67 -15.48 -5.91
C ASN A 106 12.87 -14.54 -5.96
N ALA A 107 12.64 -13.27 -5.65
CA ALA A 107 13.70 -12.26 -5.57
C ALA A 107 14.12 -12.14 -4.12
N VAL A 108 15.09 -12.96 -3.69
CA VAL A 108 15.95 -12.55 -2.59
C VAL A 108 16.78 -11.38 -3.13
N PRO A 109 16.67 -10.15 -2.61
CA PRO A 109 17.54 -9.06 -3.02
C PRO A 109 18.93 -9.32 -2.47
N MET A 110 19.76 -10.05 -3.21
CA MET A 110 21.20 -10.02 -3.02
C MET A 110 21.83 -9.23 -4.17
N ASN A 111 22.63 -8.25 -3.78
CA ASN A 111 23.43 -7.39 -4.65
C ASN A 111 24.25 -8.22 -5.65
N LYS A 112 23.70 -8.49 -6.85
CA LYS A 112 24.39 -9.28 -7.89
C LYS A 112 25.46 -8.51 -8.68
N LEU A 113 25.73 -7.25 -8.35
CA LEU A 113 26.77 -6.43 -8.99
C LEU A 113 27.89 -5.98 -8.06
N ILE A 114 27.85 -6.39 -6.80
CA ILE A 114 28.82 -5.95 -5.80
C ILE A 114 29.77 -7.09 -5.52
N VAL A 115 31.05 -6.87 -5.80
CA VAL A 115 32.12 -7.75 -5.34
C VAL A 115 32.75 -7.07 -4.14
N LEU A 116 32.92 -7.82 -3.05
CA LEU A 116 33.72 -7.36 -1.92
C LEU A 116 35.19 -7.45 -2.34
N HIS A 117 35.79 -6.32 -2.74
CA HIS A 117 37.22 -6.25 -3.03
C HIS A 117 37.90 -5.41 -1.94
N LYS A 118 38.85 -6.02 -1.20
CA LYS A 118 39.63 -5.35 -0.13
C LYS A 118 38.76 -4.63 0.92
N GLY A 119 37.61 -5.19 1.28
CA GLY A 119 36.72 -4.63 2.30
C GLY A 119 35.84 -3.46 1.83
N LYS A 120 35.81 -3.16 0.53
CA LYS A 120 34.91 -2.17 -0.08
C LYS A 120 33.97 -2.84 -1.08
N LEU A 121 32.76 -2.30 -1.18
CA LEU A 121 31.74 -2.74 -2.13
C LEU A 121 32.03 -2.11 -3.50
N GLU A 122 32.51 -2.90 -4.46
CA GLU A 122 32.88 -2.42 -5.80
C GLU A 122 31.97 -3.01 -6.89
N LEU A 123 31.72 -2.23 -7.95
CA LEU A 123 30.93 -2.63 -9.12
C LEU A 123 31.68 -3.63 -10.02
N HIS A 124 30.94 -4.50 -10.70
CA HIS A 124 31.49 -5.40 -11.72
C HIS A 124 32.10 -4.62 -12.91
N SER A 125 33.33 -4.97 -13.31
CA SER A 125 34.18 -4.22 -14.26
C SER A 125 33.62 -3.96 -15.66
N ASN A 126 32.52 -4.60 -16.04
CA ASN A 126 31.97 -4.57 -17.41
C ASN A 126 30.74 -3.67 -17.55
N TYR A 127 30.30 -3.01 -16.47
CA TYR A 127 29.12 -2.15 -16.49
C TYR A 127 29.50 -0.72 -16.89
N LYS A 128 28.91 -0.23 -17.99
CA LYS A 128 29.03 1.17 -18.42
C LYS A 128 27.80 1.94 -17.99
N PHE A 129 28.01 3.02 -17.25
CA PHE A 129 26.93 3.93 -16.85
C PHE A 129 26.29 4.57 -18.07
N GLY A 130 24.96 4.65 -18.09
CA GLY A 130 24.23 5.52 -19.00
C GLY A 130 24.10 6.92 -18.41
N ASP A 131 24.07 7.94 -19.26
CA ASP A 131 24.22 9.38 -18.94
C ASP A 131 23.12 10.02 -18.07
N LYS A 132 22.20 9.25 -17.46
CA LYS A 132 20.99 9.81 -16.85
C LYS A 132 20.81 9.59 -15.33
N VAL A 133 21.71 8.85 -14.67
CA VAL A 133 21.53 8.50 -13.24
C VAL A 133 22.88 8.58 -12.50
N PRO A 134 22.95 9.01 -11.22
CA PRO A 134 24.16 9.51 -10.60
C PRO A 134 24.95 8.33 -10.05
N PHE A 135 25.45 7.50 -10.93
CA PHE A 135 26.65 6.79 -10.58
C PHE A 135 27.80 7.72 -10.91
N SER A 136 28.12 8.62 -9.97
CA SER A 136 29.48 9.10 -9.92
C SER A 136 30.37 7.86 -9.70
N PRO A 137 31.50 7.71 -10.41
CA PRO A 137 32.46 6.64 -10.14
C PRO A 137 32.92 6.58 -8.67
N GLN A 138 32.71 7.65 -7.91
CA GLN A 138 33.07 7.80 -6.50
C GLN A 138 31.89 7.54 -5.54
N GLN A 139 30.66 7.32 -6.05
CA GLN A 139 29.48 7.14 -5.21
C GLN A 139 29.39 5.71 -4.70
N GLU A 140 29.41 5.54 -3.38
CA GLU A 140 29.38 4.22 -2.75
C GLU A 140 27.99 3.58 -2.88
N LEU A 141 27.98 2.33 -3.34
CA LEU A 141 26.80 1.47 -3.26
C LEU A 141 26.47 1.18 -1.81
N THR A 142 25.18 1.05 -1.50
CA THR A 142 24.74 0.79 -0.13
C THR A 142 24.02 -0.54 -0.03
N PRO A 143 23.98 -1.15 1.17
CA PRO A 143 23.01 -2.20 1.42
C PRO A 143 21.57 -1.71 1.15
N PRO A 144 20.61 -2.62 0.98
CA PRO A 144 19.20 -2.27 0.95
C PRO A 144 18.82 -1.39 2.16
N PRO A 145 17.80 -0.54 2.03
CA PRO A 145 17.31 0.24 3.16
C PRO A 145 16.98 -0.67 4.34
N PRO A 146 17.15 -0.19 5.58
CA PRO A 146 16.64 -0.90 6.76
C PRO A 146 15.17 -1.32 6.60
N PRO A 147 14.76 -2.47 7.18
CA PRO A 147 13.38 -2.93 7.15
C PRO A 147 12.41 -1.83 7.55
N ARG A 148 11.41 -1.56 6.70
CA ARG A 148 10.52 -0.41 6.89
C ARG A 148 9.11 -0.62 6.38
N ALA A 149 8.16 0.04 7.05
CA ALA A 149 6.76 0.14 6.64
C ALA A 149 6.34 1.61 6.51
N TYR A 150 5.21 1.85 5.85
CA TYR A 150 4.58 3.17 5.66
C TYR A 150 5.49 4.22 5.01
N HIS A 151 6.44 3.74 4.21
CA HIS A 151 7.25 4.52 3.29
C HIS A 151 6.50 4.68 1.98
N THR A 152 6.97 5.59 1.13
CA THR A 152 6.48 5.69 -0.26
C THR A 152 7.56 5.28 -1.22
N ALA A 153 7.14 4.85 -2.40
CA ALA A 153 8.04 4.63 -3.51
C ALA A 153 7.43 5.14 -4.82
N VAL A 154 8.28 5.67 -5.68
CA VAL A 154 7.92 6.12 -7.02
C VAL A 154 8.83 5.50 -8.06
N LEU A 155 8.34 5.35 -9.29
CA LEU A 155 9.14 4.90 -10.43
C LEU A 155 9.56 6.12 -11.25
N LYS A 156 10.87 6.24 -11.49
CA LYS A 156 11.45 7.16 -12.47
C LYS A 156 12.46 6.41 -13.31
N ASP A 157 12.23 6.37 -14.63
CA ASP A 157 13.05 5.63 -15.59
C ASP A 157 13.24 4.17 -15.17
N SER A 158 14.48 3.77 -14.83
CA SER A 158 14.83 2.41 -14.37
C SER A 158 14.99 2.31 -12.86
N PHE A 159 14.52 3.31 -12.10
CA PHE A 159 14.76 3.43 -10.66
C PHE A 159 13.46 3.48 -9.87
N MET A 160 13.39 2.63 -8.86
CA MET A 160 12.45 2.83 -7.75
C MET A 160 13.11 3.73 -6.72
N ILE A 161 12.44 4.83 -6.37
CA ILE A 161 12.94 5.80 -5.38
C ILE A 161 12.07 5.68 -4.13
N VAL A 162 12.68 5.33 -3.00
CA VAL A 162 12.03 5.11 -1.71
C VAL A 162 12.35 6.24 -0.74
N PHE A 163 11.33 6.75 -0.05
CA PHE A 163 11.49 7.79 0.96
C PHE A 163 10.69 7.54 2.24
N GLY A 164 11.28 7.91 3.38
CA GLY A 164 10.67 7.87 4.71
C GLY A 164 10.27 6.46 5.18
N GLY A 165 9.21 6.42 5.97
CA GLY A 165 8.70 5.22 6.63
C GLY A 165 9.12 5.08 8.08
N CYS A 166 8.77 3.94 8.67
CA CYS A 166 9.13 3.53 10.03
C CYS A 166 10.02 2.28 9.96
N PRO A 167 11.23 2.26 10.57
CA PRO A 167 11.78 3.32 11.42
C PRO A 167 12.13 4.56 10.61
N ALA A 168 11.92 5.72 11.21
CA ALA A 168 12.24 6.98 10.56
C ALA A 168 13.75 7.24 10.61
N GLU A 169 14.29 7.76 9.52
CA GLU A 169 15.69 8.15 9.46
C GLU A 169 15.81 9.67 9.48
N ILE A 170 16.81 10.13 10.23
CA ILE A 170 17.23 11.52 10.26
C ILE A 170 17.89 11.84 8.90
N GLU A 171 17.91 13.12 8.52
CA GLU A 171 18.49 13.64 7.26
C GLU A 171 17.68 13.36 5.99
N GLY A 172 16.58 12.59 6.08
CA GLY A 172 15.69 12.33 4.96
C GLY A 172 16.39 11.66 3.76
N PRO A 173 17.00 10.47 3.95
CA PRO A 173 17.66 9.78 2.85
C PRO A 173 16.65 9.33 1.79
N LEU A 174 17.05 9.47 0.53
CA LEU A 174 16.41 8.79 -0.59
C LEU A 174 17.17 7.50 -0.86
N TYR A 175 16.43 6.43 -1.11
CA TYR A 175 17.01 5.17 -1.56
C TYR A 175 16.60 4.89 -3.00
N PHE A 176 17.58 4.75 -3.86
CA PHE A 176 17.41 4.44 -5.27
C PHE A 176 17.70 2.96 -5.49
N LEU A 177 16.71 2.21 -5.94
CA LEU A 177 16.87 0.84 -6.42
C LEU A 177 16.92 0.85 -7.94
N HIS A 178 18.07 0.53 -8.51
CA HIS A 178 18.20 0.29 -9.94
C HIS A 178 17.52 -1.05 -10.29
N LEU A 179 16.42 -1.00 -11.03
CA LEU A 179 15.57 -2.17 -11.29
C LEU A 179 16.23 -3.27 -12.15
N PRO A 180 17.02 -2.96 -13.20
CA PRO A 180 17.71 -3.99 -13.98
C PRO A 180 18.74 -4.77 -13.17
N THR A 181 19.50 -4.08 -12.32
CA THR A 181 20.63 -4.71 -11.60
C THR A 181 20.30 -5.08 -10.16
N LYS A 182 19.14 -4.66 -9.67
CA LYS A 182 18.67 -4.84 -8.28
C LYS A 182 19.68 -4.31 -7.25
N THR A 183 20.25 -3.14 -7.53
CA THR A 183 21.28 -2.52 -6.70
C THR A 183 20.74 -1.27 -6.02
N TRP A 184 21.04 -1.12 -4.73
CA TRP A 184 20.59 0.00 -3.92
C TRP A 184 21.65 1.09 -3.79
N LEU A 185 21.16 2.33 -3.67
CA LEU A 185 22.00 3.49 -3.46
C LEU A 185 21.30 4.46 -2.52
N LYS A 186 21.95 4.80 -1.41
CA LYS A 186 21.48 5.81 -0.46
C LYS A 186 22.00 7.18 -0.89
N PHE A 187 21.10 8.16 -0.92
CA PHE A 187 21.42 9.54 -1.25
C PHE A 187 20.92 10.46 -0.15
N VAL A 188 21.80 11.31 0.36
CA VAL A 188 21.49 12.34 1.35
C VAL A 188 21.99 13.67 0.81
N THR A 189 21.17 14.71 0.90
CA THR A 189 21.54 16.06 0.47
C THR A 189 21.96 16.89 1.68
N PRO A 190 23.23 17.32 1.79
CA PRO A 190 23.72 18.05 2.98
C PRO A 190 22.94 19.35 3.27
N ASN A 191 22.59 20.08 2.20
CA ASN A 191 21.92 21.38 2.26
C ASN A 191 20.44 21.30 1.81
N CYS A 192 19.71 20.28 2.28
CA CYS A 192 18.27 20.20 2.06
C CYS A 192 17.46 21.14 2.99
N PRO A 193 16.25 21.54 2.59
CA PRO A 193 15.31 22.23 3.48
C PRO A 193 15.09 21.45 4.78
N SER A 194 14.83 22.15 5.89
CA SER A 194 14.63 21.53 7.21
C SER A 194 13.49 20.50 7.23
N GLU A 195 12.45 20.74 6.44
CA GLU A 195 11.28 19.87 6.31
C GLU A 195 11.65 18.48 5.78
N VAL A 196 12.72 18.37 4.97
CA VAL A 196 13.23 17.08 4.48
C VAL A 196 13.82 16.26 5.63
N LYS A 197 14.41 16.92 6.63
CA LYS A 197 15.04 16.27 7.79
C LYS A 197 14.03 15.83 8.86
N ILE A 198 12.77 16.24 8.75
CA ILE A 198 11.71 15.82 9.67
C ILE A 198 11.35 14.35 9.37
N PRO A 199 11.49 13.45 10.37
CA PRO A 199 10.99 12.08 10.29
C PRO A 199 9.57 12.03 9.71
N ARG A 200 9.31 11.14 8.75
CA ARG A 200 7.94 10.99 8.23
C ARG A 200 7.58 9.58 7.78
N SER A 201 6.39 9.15 8.17
CA SER A 201 5.71 7.94 7.68
C SER A 201 4.28 8.29 7.28
N HIS A 202 3.58 7.37 6.60
CA HIS A 202 2.18 7.57 6.15
C HIS A 202 1.95 8.85 5.33
N HIS A 203 2.98 9.32 4.64
CA HIS A 203 2.90 10.38 3.64
C HIS A 203 2.56 9.77 2.28
N THR A 204 2.33 10.62 1.30
CA THR A 204 2.24 10.19 -0.10
C THR A 204 3.38 10.75 -0.92
N ALA A 205 3.72 10.07 -2.02
CA ALA A 205 4.65 10.57 -3.01
C ALA A 205 4.16 10.26 -4.43
N ASN A 206 4.33 11.23 -5.33
CA ASN A 206 3.92 11.13 -6.73
C ASN A 206 4.97 11.76 -7.63
N MET A 207 5.17 11.20 -8.82
CA MET A 207 5.99 11.84 -9.85
C MET A 207 5.15 12.81 -10.68
N ASN A 208 5.71 14.00 -10.92
CA ASN A 208 5.28 14.91 -11.97
C ASN A 208 6.48 15.24 -12.87
N GLY A 209 6.62 14.52 -13.99
CA GLY A 209 7.80 14.61 -14.85
C GLY A 209 9.08 14.19 -14.12
N ASP A 210 9.93 15.17 -13.79
CA ASP A 210 11.18 14.96 -13.05
C ASP A 210 11.07 15.31 -11.56
N GLU A 211 9.94 15.86 -11.11
CA GLU A 211 9.72 16.23 -9.73
C GLU A 211 9.01 15.10 -8.98
N MET A 212 9.67 14.54 -7.96
CA MET A 212 9.02 13.69 -6.97
C MET A 212 8.41 14.59 -5.90
N LEU A 213 7.08 14.68 -5.84
CA LEU A 213 6.37 15.42 -4.79
C LEU A 213 6.09 14.51 -3.61
N ILE A 214 6.26 15.04 -2.40
CA ILE A 214 6.02 14.33 -1.15
C ILE A 214 5.17 15.23 -0.26
N TYR A 215 4.01 14.72 0.16
CA TYR A 215 3.05 15.50 0.93
C TYR A 215 2.63 14.84 2.23
N GLY A 216 2.59 15.65 3.28
CA GLY A 216 2.09 15.29 4.59
C GLY A 216 2.88 14.16 5.24
N GLY A 217 2.15 13.25 5.90
CA GLY A 217 2.68 12.21 6.77
C GLY A 217 2.61 12.59 8.24
N ILE A 218 3.25 11.78 9.08
CA ILE A 218 3.34 12.00 10.53
C ILE A 218 4.79 11.76 11.00
N ASN A 219 5.26 12.60 11.93
CA ASN A 219 6.63 12.50 12.47
C ASN A 219 6.75 11.60 13.71
N GLY A 220 5.71 10.81 13.99
CA GLY A 220 5.55 10.03 15.22
C GLY A 220 4.67 10.70 16.28
N VAL A 221 4.44 12.02 16.15
CA VAL A 221 3.60 12.79 17.08
C VAL A 221 2.54 13.58 16.32
N THR A 222 2.95 14.43 15.38
CA THR A 222 2.05 15.38 14.70
C THR A 222 1.98 15.10 13.19
N PRO A 223 0.77 15.17 12.59
CA PRO A 223 0.62 15.24 11.14
C PRO A 223 1.41 16.42 10.56
N LEU A 224 1.89 16.26 9.33
CA LEU A 224 2.72 17.27 8.65
C LEU A 224 1.90 18.01 7.60
N SER A 225 2.16 19.30 7.48
CA SER A 225 1.61 20.24 6.47
C SER A 225 2.52 20.46 5.26
N SER A 226 3.69 19.79 5.23
CA SER A 226 4.74 20.08 4.26
C SER A 226 4.51 19.37 2.92
N LEU A 227 4.58 20.15 1.84
CA LEU A 227 4.78 19.71 0.46
C LEU A 227 6.22 20.03 0.06
N ILE A 228 7.01 18.98 -0.10
CA ILE A 228 8.41 19.05 -0.57
C ILE A 228 8.52 18.38 -1.93
N SER A 229 9.43 18.86 -2.77
CA SER A 229 9.76 18.19 -4.04
C SER A 229 11.24 17.84 -4.11
N PHE A 230 11.53 16.73 -4.79
CA PHE A 230 12.86 16.36 -5.19
C PHE A 230 12.95 16.30 -6.72
N ASN A 231 13.76 17.16 -7.31
CA ASN A 231 14.03 17.12 -8.73
C ASN A 231 15.04 16.00 -9.02
N THR A 232 14.58 14.95 -9.71
CA THR A 232 15.37 13.75 -10.04
C THR A 232 16.47 13.98 -11.08
N ASN A 233 16.41 15.07 -11.85
CA ASN A 233 17.47 15.44 -12.81
C ASN A 233 18.53 16.35 -12.19
N LYS A 234 18.12 17.27 -11.31
CA LYS A 234 18.99 18.26 -10.66
C LYS A 234 19.49 17.80 -9.30
N PHE A 235 18.97 16.69 -8.77
CA PHE A 235 19.26 16.16 -7.44
C PHE A 235 19.08 17.20 -6.33
N LYS A 236 18.01 17.99 -6.44
CA LYS A 236 17.78 19.14 -5.57
C LYS A 236 16.40 19.06 -4.92
N TRP A 237 16.39 19.25 -3.61
CA TRP A 237 15.19 19.43 -2.83
C TRP A 237 14.68 20.87 -2.89
N THR A 238 13.35 21.01 -2.92
CA THR A 238 12.65 22.29 -2.81
C THR A 238 11.52 22.14 -1.79
N LEU A 239 11.38 23.11 -0.89
CA LEU A 239 10.17 23.26 -0.10
C LEU A 239 9.17 24.06 -0.95
N ILE A 240 8.05 23.45 -1.31
CA ILE A 240 6.99 24.15 -2.06
C ILE A 240 6.09 24.90 -1.06
N SER A 241 5.66 24.22 0.02
CA SER A 241 4.84 24.84 1.06
C SER A 241 4.93 24.06 2.37
N ASN A 242 4.84 24.76 3.49
CA ASN A 242 4.67 24.18 4.84
C ASN A 242 3.40 24.70 5.55
N LYS A 243 2.50 25.34 4.79
CA LYS A 243 1.27 25.98 5.29
C LYS A 243 -0.01 25.28 4.82
N LEU A 244 0.11 24.10 4.23
CA LEU A 244 -1.05 23.33 3.76
C LEU A 244 -1.72 22.58 4.92
N PRO A 245 -2.96 22.09 4.76
CA PRO A 245 -3.63 21.31 5.80
C PRO A 245 -2.84 20.05 6.18
N ALA A 246 -2.49 19.92 7.47
CA ALA A 246 -1.71 18.77 7.94
C ALA A 246 -2.52 17.47 7.77
N VAL A 247 -1.90 16.44 7.18
CA VAL A 247 -2.59 15.18 6.88
C VAL A 247 -1.63 13.98 6.82
N CYS A 248 -2.10 12.82 7.27
CA CYS A 248 -1.39 11.54 7.21
C CYS A 248 -2.35 10.39 6.84
N LYS A 249 -1.81 9.23 6.47
CA LYS A 249 -2.61 8.03 6.12
C LYS A 249 -3.58 8.27 4.96
N HIS A 250 -3.31 9.26 4.12
CA HIS A 250 -4.07 9.60 2.93
C HIS A 250 -3.50 8.86 1.71
N SER A 251 -4.25 8.88 0.62
CA SER A 251 -3.76 8.51 -0.71
C SER A 251 -3.72 9.74 -1.61
N SER A 252 -2.97 9.70 -2.70
CA SER A 252 -2.86 10.84 -3.61
C SER A 252 -2.58 10.45 -5.05
N PHE A 253 -2.90 11.35 -5.96
CA PHE A 253 -2.51 11.27 -7.36
C PHE A 253 -2.37 12.68 -7.96
N ILE A 254 -1.74 12.76 -9.13
CA ILE A 254 -1.56 14.01 -9.86
C ILE A 254 -2.36 13.97 -11.15
N LYS A 255 -3.03 15.09 -11.47
CA LYS A 255 -3.68 15.34 -12.75
C LYS A 255 -3.61 16.83 -13.06
N ASP A 256 -3.20 17.19 -14.27
CA ASP A 256 -3.14 18.57 -14.77
C ASP A 256 -2.43 19.55 -13.82
N GLU A 257 -1.24 19.19 -13.34
CA GLU A 257 -0.45 20.01 -12.38
C GLU A 257 -1.12 20.24 -11.01
N ILE A 258 -2.16 19.48 -10.70
CA ILE A 258 -2.86 19.49 -9.41
C ILE A 258 -2.56 18.20 -8.67
N LEU A 259 -2.12 18.33 -7.41
CA LEU A 259 -1.98 17.23 -6.47
C LEU A 259 -3.30 17.03 -5.74
N TYR A 260 -3.92 15.87 -5.95
CA TYR A 260 -5.16 15.47 -5.30
C TYR A 260 -4.87 14.55 -4.12
N ILE A 261 -5.46 14.86 -2.97
CA ILE A 261 -5.33 14.14 -1.71
C ILE A 261 -6.69 13.56 -1.33
N ILE A 262 -6.73 12.26 -1.05
CA ILE A 262 -7.96 11.49 -0.85
C ILE A 262 -7.88 10.79 0.50
N GLY A 263 -8.93 10.96 1.32
CA GLY A 263 -8.97 10.39 2.66
C GLY A 263 -7.87 10.91 3.59
N GLY A 264 -7.61 10.14 4.64
CA GLY A 264 -6.56 10.38 5.62
C GLY A 264 -7.02 11.13 6.87
N ALA A 265 -6.13 11.20 7.84
CA ALA A 265 -6.35 11.86 9.12
C ALA A 265 -5.64 13.21 9.16
N THR A 266 -6.34 14.23 9.62
CA THR A 266 -5.88 15.59 9.90
C THR A 266 -5.87 15.85 11.40
N GLU A 267 -5.44 17.04 11.81
CA GLU A 267 -5.52 17.47 13.22
C GLU A 267 -6.97 17.59 13.73
N ASN A 268 -7.90 17.97 12.86
CA ASN A 268 -9.29 18.27 13.21
C ASN A 268 -10.27 17.19 12.71
N GLY A 269 -9.77 15.99 12.40
CA GLY A 269 -10.60 14.89 11.91
C GLY A 269 -10.15 14.27 10.59
N ASN A 270 -11.06 13.67 9.84
CA ASN A 270 -10.75 13.04 8.56
C ASN A 270 -10.78 14.05 7.41
N ASN A 271 -9.82 13.91 6.50
CA ASN A 271 -9.88 14.60 5.22
C ASN A 271 -10.65 13.73 4.23
N ASN A 272 -11.58 14.32 3.48
CA ASN A 272 -12.29 13.60 2.42
C ASN A 272 -11.56 13.76 1.08
N PHE A 273 -11.26 15.01 0.74
CA PHE A 273 -10.72 15.39 -0.56
C PHE A 273 -10.04 16.76 -0.47
N LEU A 274 -8.85 16.90 -1.04
CA LEU A 274 -8.14 18.18 -1.13
C LEU A 274 -7.42 18.26 -2.48
N ALA A 275 -7.51 19.40 -3.15
CA ALA A 275 -6.81 19.69 -4.40
C ALA A 275 -5.80 20.82 -4.16
N ILE A 276 -4.53 20.59 -4.48
CA ILE A 276 -3.43 21.53 -4.27
C ILE A 276 -2.80 21.86 -5.61
N ASP A 277 -2.62 23.16 -5.89
CA ASP A 277 -1.79 23.60 -7.01
C ASP A 277 -0.32 23.33 -6.68
N ILE A 278 0.35 22.55 -7.53
CA ILE A 278 1.72 22.10 -7.28
C ILE A 278 2.71 23.27 -7.35
N LYS A 279 2.46 24.26 -8.22
CA LYS A 279 3.41 25.34 -8.50
C LYS A 279 3.39 26.40 -7.41
N SER A 280 2.20 26.81 -6.98
CA SER A 280 2.03 27.82 -5.93
C SER A 280 2.05 27.23 -4.53
N GLY A 281 1.80 25.92 -4.38
CA GLY A 281 1.67 25.28 -3.07
C GLY A 281 0.43 25.75 -2.29
N THR A 282 -0.65 26.05 -3.00
CA THR A 282 -1.92 26.57 -2.43
C THR A 282 -3.07 25.60 -2.63
N VAL A 283 -4.00 25.60 -1.67
CA VAL A 283 -5.25 24.82 -1.76
C VAL A 283 -6.18 25.45 -2.80
N LEU A 284 -6.61 24.64 -3.77
CA LEU A 284 -7.60 25.02 -4.79
C LEU A 284 -9.03 24.67 -4.35
N GLN A 285 -9.22 23.46 -3.80
CA GLN A 285 -10.53 22.95 -3.35
C GLN A 285 -10.34 22.04 -2.13
N ASN A 286 -11.30 22.03 -1.20
CA ASN A 286 -11.23 21.24 0.02
C ASN A 286 -12.61 20.69 0.44
N GLY A 287 -12.65 19.41 0.81
CA GLY A 287 -13.83 18.68 1.27
C GLY A 287 -14.99 18.75 0.26
N ALA A 288 -16.17 19.09 0.76
CA ALA A 288 -17.39 19.19 -0.03
C ALA A 288 -17.29 20.22 -1.18
N SER A 289 -16.44 21.24 -1.09
CA SER A 289 -16.25 22.17 -2.21
C SER A 289 -15.61 21.51 -3.43
N ALA A 290 -14.80 20.46 -3.22
CA ALA A 290 -14.18 19.71 -4.30
C ALA A 290 -15.17 18.71 -4.91
N PHE A 291 -15.84 17.95 -4.04
CA PHE A 291 -16.81 16.90 -4.36
C PHE A 291 -17.96 16.90 -3.32
N PRO A 292 -19.05 17.65 -3.56
CA PRO A 292 -20.09 17.91 -2.55
C PRO A 292 -20.81 16.69 -1.98
N GLN A 293 -20.82 15.59 -2.74
CA GLN A 293 -21.53 14.36 -2.38
C GLN A 293 -20.60 13.23 -1.93
N LEU A 294 -19.29 13.43 -1.98
CA LEU A 294 -18.31 12.40 -1.68
C LEU A 294 -17.92 12.49 -0.20
N GLN A 295 -18.43 11.54 0.59
CA GLN A 295 -18.02 11.35 1.97
C GLN A 295 -17.12 10.10 2.04
N LEU A 296 -15.84 10.35 2.26
CA LEU A 296 -14.77 9.37 2.41
C LEU A 296 -14.10 9.57 3.76
N ASN A 297 -14.68 8.95 4.79
CA ASN A 297 -14.08 8.91 6.12
C ASN A 297 -13.08 7.75 6.24
N LEU A 298 -12.16 7.66 5.29
CA LEU A 298 -11.28 6.51 5.09
C LEU A 298 -9.82 6.90 5.31
N ARG A 299 -9.07 6.05 6.02
CA ARG A 299 -7.62 6.14 6.22
C ARG A 299 -6.96 4.92 5.58
N LEU A 300 -5.71 5.03 5.12
CA LEU A 300 -4.95 3.91 4.56
C LEU A 300 -5.69 3.19 3.40
N LEU A 301 -6.51 3.93 2.64
CA LEU A 301 -7.10 3.48 1.38
C LEU A 301 -6.03 3.45 0.27
N ALA A 302 -6.32 2.78 -0.83
CA ALA A 302 -5.50 2.88 -2.04
C ALA A 302 -6.26 3.60 -3.16
N THR A 303 -5.55 4.43 -3.93
CA THR A 303 -6.08 5.06 -5.14
C THR A 303 -5.32 4.63 -6.38
N ALA A 304 -6.02 4.50 -7.50
CA ALA A 304 -5.42 4.38 -8.82
C ALA A 304 -6.14 5.33 -9.78
N TYR A 305 -5.38 6.20 -10.45
CA TYR A 305 -5.93 7.13 -11.43
C TYR A 305 -5.70 6.60 -12.84
N ASP A 306 -6.77 6.59 -13.65
CA ASP A 306 -6.74 6.23 -15.05
C ASP A 306 -6.85 7.48 -15.94
N PRO A 307 -5.75 7.93 -16.54
CA PRO A 307 -5.75 9.11 -17.40
C PRO A 307 -6.52 8.90 -18.71
N SER A 308 -6.68 7.66 -19.18
CA SER A 308 -7.38 7.38 -20.45
C SER A 308 -8.89 7.56 -20.35
N ARG A 309 -9.45 7.26 -19.18
CA ARG A 309 -10.88 7.43 -18.86
C ARG A 309 -11.16 8.70 -18.07
N ASN A 310 -10.09 9.31 -17.53
CA ASN A 310 -10.16 10.31 -16.49
C ASN A 310 -10.98 9.85 -15.27
N TRP A 311 -10.76 8.61 -14.84
CA TRP A 311 -11.43 8.01 -13.69
C TRP A 311 -10.46 7.81 -12.53
N LEU A 312 -10.94 8.01 -11.31
CA LEU A 312 -10.23 7.70 -10.08
C LEU A 312 -10.90 6.50 -9.40
N TYR A 313 -10.11 5.46 -9.15
CA TYR A 313 -10.53 4.29 -8.39
C TYR A 313 -10.02 4.41 -6.96
N ILE A 314 -10.89 4.16 -5.99
CA ILE A 314 -10.57 4.10 -4.56
C ILE A 314 -11.02 2.75 -4.03
N PHE A 315 -10.10 1.99 -3.43
CA PHE A 315 -10.43 0.69 -2.86
C PHE A 315 -10.04 0.62 -1.39
N GLY A 316 -10.91 -0.02 -0.62
CA GLY A 316 -10.74 -0.31 0.78
C GLY A 316 -10.46 0.91 1.65
N GLY A 317 -9.64 0.73 2.67
CA GLY A 317 -9.35 1.72 3.69
C GLY A 317 -10.06 1.40 5.01
N PHE A 318 -9.59 2.08 6.04
CA PHE A 318 -10.07 1.98 7.41
C PHE A 318 -11.06 3.10 7.68
N CYS A 319 -12.31 2.74 7.97
CA CYS A 319 -13.43 3.66 8.17
C CYS A 319 -13.47 4.18 9.59
N VAL A 320 -13.66 5.49 9.73
CA VAL A 320 -13.78 6.17 11.03
C VAL A 320 -14.95 7.15 10.98
N GLU A 321 -16.02 6.90 11.73
CA GLU A 321 -17.17 7.80 11.87
C GLU A 321 -16.92 8.85 12.96
N ASN A 322 -17.27 10.11 12.65
CA ASN A 322 -17.16 11.27 13.55
C ASN A 322 -15.79 11.41 14.24
N ASP A 323 -14.73 10.92 13.58
CA ASP A 323 -13.33 10.96 14.03
C ASP A 323 -12.98 10.20 15.33
N GLU A 324 -13.98 9.60 15.98
CA GLU A 324 -13.84 8.88 17.24
C GLU A 324 -14.24 7.40 17.11
N THR A 325 -15.22 7.08 16.28
CA THR A 325 -15.78 5.72 16.17
C THR A 325 -15.12 4.97 15.03
N GLU A 326 -14.30 3.98 15.35
CA GLU A 326 -13.73 3.10 14.35
C GLU A 326 -14.75 2.07 13.86
N CYS A 327 -14.95 1.99 12.54
CA CYS A 327 -15.96 1.12 11.91
C CYS A 327 -15.34 -0.11 11.23
N GLY A 328 -14.01 -0.27 11.27
CA GLY A 328 -13.30 -1.36 10.60
C GLY A 328 -12.90 -1.04 9.16
N CYS A 329 -12.36 -2.04 8.46
CA CYS A 329 -12.01 -1.88 7.05
C CYS A 329 -13.24 -1.98 6.15
N THR A 330 -13.14 -1.43 4.94
CA THR A 330 -14.15 -1.59 3.89
C THR A 330 -13.57 -2.37 2.70
N ASP A 331 -14.46 -2.98 1.92
CA ASP A 331 -14.21 -3.61 0.62
C ASP A 331 -14.90 -2.86 -0.53
N LYS A 332 -15.38 -1.63 -0.28
CA LYS A 332 -16.00 -0.79 -1.31
C LYS A 332 -14.95 -0.36 -2.33
N LEU A 333 -15.29 -0.53 -3.61
CA LEU A 333 -14.57 0.08 -4.73
C LEU A 333 -15.37 1.28 -5.22
N TYR A 334 -14.89 2.50 -4.95
CA TYR A 334 -15.45 3.71 -5.53
C TYR A 334 -14.81 4.00 -6.88
N ILE A 335 -15.63 4.43 -7.83
CA ILE A 335 -15.23 4.90 -9.17
C ILE A 335 -15.73 6.33 -9.30
N ILE A 336 -14.80 7.26 -9.49
CA ILE A 336 -15.08 8.69 -9.61
C ILE A 336 -14.75 9.12 -11.04
N ASP A 337 -15.76 9.64 -11.75
CA ASP A 337 -15.55 10.36 -13.01
C ASP A 337 -15.06 11.77 -12.69
N MET A 338 -13.79 12.03 -12.98
CA MET A 338 -13.15 13.31 -12.69
C MET A 338 -13.57 14.43 -13.65
N ASN A 339 -14.19 14.11 -14.80
CA ASN A 339 -14.78 15.12 -15.70
C ASN A 339 -16.11 15.62 -15.13
N LYS A 340 -17.02 14.67 -14.85
CA LYS A 340 -18.37 14.99 -14.37
C LYS A 340 -18.43 15.29 -12.88
N LYS A 341 -17.35 14.98 -12.15
CA LYS A 341 -17.29 14.99 -10.69
C LYS A 341 -18.39 14.17 -10.03
N THR A 342 -18.72 13.03 -10.64
CA THR A 342 -19.73 12.09 -10.14
C THR A 342 -19.06 10.80 -9.71
N TYR A 343 -19.70 10.04 -8.83
CA TYR A 343 -19.13 8.79 -8.33
C TYR A 343 -20.19 7.69 -8.14
N GLY A 344 -19.74 6.47 -8.36
CA GLY A 344 -20.44 5.22 -8.06
C GLY A 344 -19.55 4.33 -7.22
N TYR A 345 -20.11 3.27 -6.66
CA TYR A 345 -19.34 2.28 -5.92
C TYR A 345 -19.90 0.88 -6.09
N ILE A 346 -19.07 -0.12 -5.83
CA ILE A 346 -19.39 -1.55 -5.95
C ILE A 346 -19.27 -2.20 -4.55
N ASN A 347 -20.25 -3.03 -4.16
CA ASN A 347 -20.35 -3.68 -2.84
C ASN A 347 -20.18 -5.23 -2.91
N SER A 348 -19.81 -5.80 -1.76
CA SER A 348 -19.35 -7.18 -1.56
C SER A 348 -20.31 -8.36 -1.82
N PRO A 349 -21.64 -8.35 -1.58
CA PRO A 349 -22.38 -9.60 -1.68
C PRO A 349 -22.70 -10.04 -3.12
N LEU A 350 -22.34 -9.26 -4.14
CA LEU A 350 -22.70 -9.50 -5.55
C LEU A 350 -21.54 -10.05 -6.40
N LEU A 351 -20.30 -9.95 -5.91
CA LEU A 351 -19.08 -10.28 -6.64
C LEU A 351 -18.10 -11.00 -5.71
N LYS A 352 -17.16 -11.77 -6.27
CA LYS A 352 -15.98 -12.27 -5.53
C LYS A 352 -15.02 -11.11 -5.21
N CYS A 353 -15.50 -10.08 -4.52
CA CYS A 353 -14.70 -8.94 -4.08
C CYS A 353 -13.65 -9.39 -3.08
N PRO A 354 -12.46 -8.77 -3.05
CA PRO A 354 -11.48 -9.01 -2.01
C PRO A 354 -12.07 -8.63 -0.65
N SER A 355 -11.63 -9.33 0.40
CA SER A 355 -11.99 -9.01 1.79
C SER A 355 -11.70 -7.53 2.12
N PRO A 356 -12.48 -6.93 3.04
CA PRO A 356 -12.23 -5.59 3.56
C PRO A 356 -10.77 -5.43 3.97
N ARG A 357 -10.12 -4.33 3.57
CA ARG A 357 -8.69 -4.15 3.83
C ARG A 357 -8.22 -2.71 3.85
N CYS A 358 -7.15 -2.44 4.59
CA CYS A 358 -6.44 -1.18 4.62
C CYS A 358 -4.92 -1.39 4.54
N GLY A 359 -4.16 -0.36 4.19
CA GLY A 359 -2.68 -0.45 4.10
C GLY A 359 -2.18 -1.36 2.97
N HIS A 360 -3.04 -1.69 2.01
CA HIS A 360 -2.70 -2.40 0.78
C HIS A 360 -2.17 -1.43 -0.28
N THR A 361 -1.68 -1.97 -1.38
CA THR A 361 -1.38 -1.18 -2.58
C THR A 361 -2.34 -1.52 -3.70
N MET A 362 -2.65 -0.54 -4.54
CA MET A 362 -3.43 -0.71 -5.76
C MET A 362 -2.71 0.03 -6.89
N VAL A 363 -2.48 -0.67 -8.00
CA VAL A 363 -1.90 -0.06 -9.21
C VAL A 363 -2.80 -0.29 -10.41
N LEU A 364 -2.78 0.63 -11.37
CA LEU A 364 -3.42 0.44 -12.67
C LEU A 364 -2.42 -0.22 -13.62
N ALA A 365 -2.69 -1.47 -14.01
CA ALA A 365 -1.89 -2.25 -14.95
C ALA A 365 -2.65 -2.48 -16.27
N GLY A 366 -2.35 -1.63 -17.26
CA GLY A 366 -3.12 -1.59 -18.51
C GLY A 366 -4.57 -1.20 -18.22
N ASN A 367 -5.50 -2.10 -18.49
CA ASN A 367 -6.93 -1.89 -18.21
C ASN A 367 -7.39 -2.63 -16.95
N ASN A 368 -6.50 -2.98 -16.01
CA ASN A 368 -6.90 -3.68 -14.80
C ASN A 368 -6.37 -2.97 -13.55
N LEU A 369 -7.14 -2.99 -12.48
CA LEU A 369 -6.62 -2.65 -11.16
C LEU A 369 -6.03 -3.92 -10.55
N VAL A 370 -4.85 -3.78 -9.96
CA VAL A 370 -4.15 -4.87 -9.29
C VAL A 370 -3.99 -4.47 -7.83
N VAL A 371 -4.62 -5.23 -6.95
CA VAL A 371 -4.59 -5.03 -5.50
C VAL A 371 -3.76 -6.13 -4.86
N PHE A 372 -2.89 -5.73 -3.94
CA PHE A 372 -2.03 -6.66 -3.22
C PHE A 372 -1.87 -6.26 -1.74
N GLY A 373 -1.91 -7.27 -0.87
CA GLY A 373 -1.67 -7.14 0.56
C GLY A 373 -2.78 -6.39 1.31
N GLY A 374 -2.37 -5.73 2.38
CA GLY A 374 -3.24 -5.06 3.34
C GLY A 374 -3.58 -5.94 4.53
N CYS A 375 -4.34 -5.37 5.45
CA CYS A 375 -4.93 -6.09 6.57
C CYS A 375 -6.37 -5.66 6.77
N ASP A 376 -7.18 -6.59 7.27
CA ASP A 376 -8.46 -6.31 7.89
C ASP A 376 -8.26 -6.09 9.40
N ARG A 377 -9.12 -5.28 10.02
CA ARG A 377 -9.14 -5.10 11.47
C ARG A 377 -10.50 -5.52 11.97
N LEU A 378 -10.54 -6.52 12.86
CA LEU A 378 -11.70 -6.73 13.71
C LEU A 378 -11.40 -6.13 15.10
N PRO A 379 -12.34 -5.37 15.70
CA PRO A 379 -12.24 -5.11 17.13
C PRO A 379 -12.45 -6.41 17.91
N LEU A 380 -11.65 -6.67 18.95
CA LEU A 380 -12.13 -7.49 20.05
C LEU A 380 -12.78 -6.59 21.10
N LEU A 381 -13.84 -7.11 21.71
CA LEU A 381 -14.62 -6.50 22.80
C LEU A 381 -13.79 -6.15 24.06
N ASN A 382 -12.49 -6.47 24.11
CA ASN A 382 -11.65 -6.39 25.31
C ASN A 382 -10.43 -5.45 25.14
N GLY A 383 -10.39 -4.59 24.12
CA GLY A 383 -9.31 -3.61 23.94
C GLY A 383 -7.98 -4.18 23.42
N GLU A 384 -7.94 -5.46 23.03
CA GLU A 384 -6.83 -6.05 22.30
C GLU A 384 -7.14 -6.04 20.79
N TRP A 385 -6.22 -5.48 20.01
CA TRP A 385 -6.32 -5.46 18.56
C TRP A 385 -5.94 -6.82 18.00
N VAL A 386 -6.89 -7.51 17.37
CA VAL A 386 -6.58 -8.68 16.55
C VAL A 386 -6.48 -8.20 15.10
N PHE A 387 -5.29 -8.34 14.53
CA PHE A 387 -5.11 -8.18 13.10
C PHE A 387 -5.82 -9.33 12.39
N CYS A 388 -6.67 -9.02 11.42
CA CYS A 388 -7.44 -10.01 10.69
C CYS A 388 -6.99 -10.02 9.23
N ASP A 389 -6.76 -11.21 8.68
CA ASP A 389 -6.51 -11.48 7.26
C ASP A 389 -5.53 -10.52 6.54
N PHE A 390 -4.24 -10.85 6.60
CA PHE A 390 -3.24 -10.24 5.71
C PHE A 390 -3.19 -10.99 4.38
N SER A 391 -4.22 -10.82 3.56
CA SER A 391 -4.34 -11.50 2.26
C SER A 391 -3.11 -11.21 1.39
N ASN A 392 -2.30 -12.25 1.10
CA ASN A 392 -1.15 -12.21 0.19
C ASN A 392 -1.53 -12.53 -1.27
N THR A 393 -2.83 -12.54 -1.55
CA THR A 393 -3.39 -12.85 -2.87
C THR A 393 -3.39 -11.61 -3.75
N ILE A 394 -3.03 -11.77 -5.01
CA ILE A 394 -3.23 -10.73 -6.01
C ILE A 394 -4.67 -10.79 -6.48
N ASN A 395 -5.36 -9.66 -6.31
CA ASN A 395 -6.72 -9.47 -6.78
C ASN A 395 -6.72 -8.51 -7.96
N ILE A 396 -7.37 -8.91 -9.04
CA ILE A 396 -7.45 -8.12 -10.27
C ILE A 396 -8.90 -7.69 -10.50
N PHE A 397 -9.13 -6.39 -10.62
CA PHE A 397 -10.40 -5.86 -11.06
C PHE A 397 -10.33 -5.46 -12.53
N GLN A 398 -11.24 -5.99 -13.32
CA GLN A 398 -11.50 -5.54 -14.69
C GLN A 398 -12.50 -4.39 -14.62
N PRO A 399 -12.14 -3.13 -14.93
CA PRO A 399 -13.03 -1.99 -14.84
C PRO A 399 -14.14 -1.99 -15.90
N PRO A 400 -15.27 -1.31 -15.63
CA PRO A 400 -16.30 -1.09 -16.62
C PRO A 400 -15.78 -0.38 -17.88
N PRO A 401 -16.43 -0.61 -19.05
CA PRO A 401 -16.19 0.19 -20.24
C PRO A 401 -16.39 1.71 -20.01
N PRO A 402 -15.67 2.58 -20.74
CA PRO A 402 -15.72 4.03 -20.53
C PRO A 402 -17.09 4.69 -20.80
N ASP A 403 -17.92 4.05 -21.62
CA ASP A 403 -19.27 4.49 -21.98
C ASP A 403 -20.32 4.23 -20.88
N VAL A 404 -19.97 3.48 -19.84
CA VAL A 404 -20.85 3.24 -18.70
C VAL A 404 -20.97 4.51 -17.85
N ASP A 405 -22.21 4.94 -17.60
CA ASP A 405 -22.48 6.03 -16.68
C ASP A 405 -22.18 5.60 -15.24
N VAL A 406 -21.23 6.29 -14.61
CA VAL A 406 -20.77 6.01 -13.25
C VAL A 406 -21.90 6.07 -12.21
N SER A 407 -22.93 6.90 -12.44
CA SER A 407 -24.10 6.97 -11.56
C SER A 407 -24.92 5.67 -11.54
N GLN A 408 -24.90 4.90 -12.64
CA GLN A 408 -25.62 3.63 -12.81
C GLN A 408 -24.86 2.44 -12.22
N ILE A 409 -23.58 2.62 -11.87
CA ILE A 409 -22.76 1.57 -11.25
C ILE A 409 -23.27 1.23 -9.84
N ARG A 410 -23.98 2.16 -9.18
CA ARG A 410 -24.59 1.96 -7.85
C ARG A 410 -25.61 0.81 -7.82
N ASP A 411 -26.30 0.56 -8.94
CA ASP A 411 -27.48 -0.30 -9.02
C ASP A 411 -27.34 -1.48 -10.00
N LEU A 412 -26.11 -1.89 -10.36
CA LEU A 412 -25.88 -3.13 -11.11
C LEU A 412 -26.07 -4.38 -10.23
N ILE A 413 -27.17 -4.41 -9.47
CA ILE A 413 -27.82 -5.58 -8.91
C ILE A 413 -28.61 -6.23 -10.05
N LYS A 414 -27.96 -7.07 -10.86
CA LYS A 414 -28.72 -8.11 -11.56
C LYS A 414 -28.74 -9.33 -10.64
N TRP A 415 -29.84 -9.52 -9.92
CA TRP A 415 -30.18 -10.85 -9.42
C TRP A 415 -30.29 -11.76 -10.64
N ALA A 416 -29.44 -12.77 -10.69
CA ALA A 416 -29.62 -13.94 -11.54
C ALA A 416 -29.08 -15.16 -10.78
#